data_AF-A0A7V7DB70-F1
#
_entry.id   AF-A0A7V7DB70-F1
#
_cell.length_a   1.000
_cell.length_b   1.000
_cell.length_c   1.000
_cell.angle_alpha   90.00
_cell.angle_beta   90.00
_cell.angle_gamma   90.00
#
_symmetry.space_group_name_H-M   'P 1'
#
loop_
_entity.id
_entity.type
_entity.pdbx_description
1 polymer ?
#
loop_
_entity_poly.entity_id
_entity_poly.type
_entity_poly.pdbx_seq_one_letter_code
_entity_poly.pdbx_strand_id
1 'polypeptide(L)' 'EKIAYVMSGGDVRDNSEVDEEVILTLEREAFIELWKQEKTQARVEHMLKTGKPLRN' A
#
# COMPACT_ATOMS: atom_id res chain seq x y z
N GLU A 1 -3.60 -4.61 7.45
CA GLU A 1 -2.38 -4.37 8.25
C GLU A 1 -1.50 -3.25 7.68
N LYS A 2 -1.03 -3.34 6.42
CA LYS A 2 -0.17 -2.30 5.77
C LYS A 2 -0.69 -0.86 5.86
N ILE A 3 -1.99 -0.63 5.64
CA ILE A 3 -2.58 0.72 5.70
C ILE A 3 -2.46 1.32 7.10
N ALA A 4 -2.72 0.53 8.15
CA ALA A 4 -2.63 1.01 9.53
C ALA A 4 -1.19 1.38 9.90
N TYR A 5 -0.21 0.63 9.41
CA TYR A 5 1.22 0.89 9.64
C TYR A 5 1.68 2.21 8.99
N VAL A 6 1.25 2.48 7.76
CA VAL A 6 1.56 3.74 7.08
C VAL A 6 0.90 4.92 7.81
N MET A 7 -0.38 4.78 8.17
CA MET A 7 -1.14 5.82 8.86
C MET A 7 -0.63 6.10 10.28
N SER A 8 0.03 5.13 10.93
CA SER A 8 0.67 5.32 12.24
C SER A 8 2.05 5.98 12.17
N GLY A 9 2.55 6.29 10.97
CA GLY A 9 3.91 6.81 10.80
C GLY A 9 5.00 5.74 10.84
N GLY A 10 4.63 4.47 10.74
CA GLY A 10 5.56 3.35 10.80
C GLY A 10 6.00 3.03 12.23
N ASP A 11 7.29 2.78 12.42
CA ASP A 11 7.90 2.35 13.69
C ASP A 11 8.40 3.56 14.52
N VAL A 12 7.57 4.59 14.60
CA VAL A 12 7.85 5.83 15.35
C VAL A 12 7.40 5.68 16.81
N ARG A 13 8.06 6.41 17.71
CA ARG A 13 7.62 6.45 19.11
C ARG A 13 6.30 7.19 19.23
N ASP A 14 5.46 6.73 20.16
CA ASP A 14 4.19 7.41 20.50
C ASP A 14 4.42 8.90 20.80
N ASN A 15 3.50 9.75 20.33
CA ASN A 15 3.56 11.21 20.41
C ASN A 15 4.76 11.89 19.69
N SER A 16 5.40 11.21 18.75
CA SER A 16 6.39 11.85 17.87
C SER A 16 5.69 12.58 16.72
N GLU A 17 6.20 13.76 16.38
CA GLU A 17 5.84 14.42 15.12
C GLU A 17 6.53 13.68 13.96
N VAL A 18 5.75 13.36 12.93
CA VAL A 18 6.24 12.67 11.73
C VAL A 18 6.11 13.63 10.56
N ASP A 19 7.21 13.81 9.84
CA ASP A 19 7.22 14.63 8.63
C ASP A 19 6.42 13.95 7.50
N GLU A 20 5.83 14.75 6.63
CA GLU A 20 5.08 14.28 5.46
C GLU A 20 5.96 13.38 4.57
N GLU A 21 7.24 13.71 4.42
CA GLU A 21 8.19 12.93 3.61
C GLU A 21 8.32 11.47 4.09
N VAL A 22 8.19 11.24 5.40
CA VAL A 22 8.23 9.90 6.00
C VAL A 22 6.98 9.13 5.61
N ILE A 23 5.80 9.75 5.72
CA ILE A 23 4.52 9.13 5.34
C ILE A 23 4.52 8.78 3.85
N LEU A 24 4.94 9.71 2.98
CA LEU A 24 5.02 9.48 1.53
C LEU A 24 5.98 8.33 1.18
N THR A 25 7.07 8.20 1.93
CA THR A 25 8.02 7.09 1.74
C THR A 25 7.41 5.76 2.16
N LEU A 26 6.76 5.70 3.33
CA LEU A 26 6.08 4.51 3.83
C LEU A 26 4.94 4.08 2.90
N GLU A 27 4.16 5.02 2.38
CA GLU A 27 3.11 4.77 1.37
C GLU A 27 3.69 4.12 0.12
N ARG A 28 4.78 4.69 -0.42
CA ARG A 28 5.43 4.19 -1.63
C ARG A 28 5.94 2.76 -1.43
N GLU A 29 6.58 2.49 -0.30
CA GLU A 29 7.10 1.16 0.02
C GLU A 29 6.00 0.13 0.18
N ALA A 30 4.95 0.45 0.96
CA ALA A 30 3.79 -0.40 1.14
C ALA A 30 3.09 -0.71 -0.20
N PHE A 31 2.98 0.30 -1.07
CA PHE A 31 2.40 0.13 -2.40
C PHE A 31 3.24 -0.78 -3.29
N ILE A 32 4.56 -0.55 -3.37
CA ILE A 32 5.47 -1.39 -4.17
C ILE A 32 5.42 -2.84 -3.69
N GLU A 33 5.37 -3.08 -2.39
CA GLU A 33 5.29 -4.42 -1.85
C GLU A 33 3.98 -5.12 -2.20
N LEU A 34 2.85 -4.42 -2.12
CA LEU A 34 1.55 -4.94 -2.57
C LEU A 34 1.56 -5.24 -4.07
N TRP A 35 2.24 -4.41 -4.87
CA TRP A 35 2.38 -4.62 -6.31
C TRP A 35 3.21 -5.86 -6.67
N LYS A 36 4.18 -6.23 -5.83
CA LYS A 36 4.97 -7.47 -6.02
C LYS A 36 4.13 -8.75 -5.85
N GLN A 37 2.93 -8.67 -5.27
CA GLN A 37 2.07 -9.84 -5.13
C GLN A 37 1.42 -10.20 -6.47
N GLU A 38 1.60 -11.44 -6.93
CA GLU A 38 1.04 -11.95 -8.19
C GLU A 38 -0.49 -11.78 -8.25
N LYS A 39 -1.19 -11.96 -7.13
CA LYS A 39 -2.64 -11.74 -7.04
C LYS A 39 -3.04 -10.29 -7.29
N THR A 40 -2.24 -9.32 -6.85
CA THR A 40 -2.49 -7.90 -7.12
C THR A 40 -2.37 -7.63 -8.62
N GLN A 41 -1.31 -8.13 -9.25
CA GLN A 41 -1.09 -7.97 -10.69
C GLN A 41 -2.21 -8.63 -11.50
N ALA A 42 -2.61 -9.85 -11.15
CA ALA A 42 -3.71 -10.55 -11.79
C ALA A 42 -5.05 -9.80 -11.68
N ARG A 43 -5.33 -9.18 -10.52
CA ARG A 43 -6.53 -8.34 -10.33
C ARG A 43 -6.49 -7.09 -11.20
N VAL A 44 -5.34 -6.43 -11.28
CA VAL A 44 -5.16 -5.22 -12.11
C VAL A 44 -5.26 -5.58 -13.59
N GLU A 45 -4.60 -6.63 -14.05
CA GLU A 45 -4.68 -7.10 -15.43
C GLU A 45 -6.13 -7.47 -15.81
N HIS A 46 -6.83 -8.20 -14.94
CA HIS A 46 -8.23 -8.54 -15.18
C HIS A 46 -9.12 -7.29 -15.22
N MET A 47 -8.89 -6.33 -14.32
CA MET A 47 -9.62 -5.06 -14.28
C MET A 47 -9.40 -4.26 -15.57
N LEU A 48 -8.16 -4.21 -16.07
CA LEU A 48 -7.84 -3.53 -17.33
C LEU A 48 -8.45 -4.24 -18.55
N LYS A 49 -8.51 -5.58 -18.56
CA LYS A 49 -9.05 -6.36 -19.68
C LYS A 49 -10.58 -6.41 -19.71
N THR A 50 -11.23 -6.53 -18.55
CA THR A 50 -12.67 -6.82 -18.46
C THR A 50 -13.49 -5.66 -17.91
N GLY A 51 -12.84 -4.62 -17.37
CA GLY A 51 -13.48 -3.50 -16.70
C GLY A 51 -14.14 -3.85 -15.36
N LYS A 52 -14.03 -5.11 -14.89
CA LYS A 52 -14.67 -5.60 -13.67
C LYS A 52 -13.60 -6.06 -12.66
N PRO A 53 -13.83 -5.87 -11.35
CA PRO A 53 -12.90 -6.34 -10.34
C PRO A 53 -12.87 -7.87 -10.30
N LEU A 54 -11.67 -8.45 -10.33
CA LEU A 54 -11.49 -9.89 -10.14
C LEU A 54 -11.79 -10.22 -8.67
N ARG A 55 -12.86 -11.00 -8.44
CA ARG A 55 -13.17 -11.60 -7.13
C ARG A 55 -12.42 -12.92 -7.00
N ASN A 56 -11.58 -13.00 -5.97
CA ASN A 56 -11.12 -14.27 -5.42
C ASN A 56 -12.15 -14.79 -4.41
#